data_AF-A0A7K0ABK4-F1
#
_entry.id   AF-A0A7K0ABK4-F1
#
_cell.length_a   1.000
_cell.length_b   1.000
_cell.length_c   1.000
_cell.angle_alpha   90.00
_cell.angle_beta   90.00
_cell.angle_gamma   90.00
#
_symmetry.space_group_name_H-M   'P 1'
#
loop_
_entity.id
_entity.type
_entity.pdbx_description
1 polymer ?
#
loop_
_entity_poly.entity_id
_entity_poly.type
_entity_poly.pdbx_seq_one_letter_code
_entity_poly.pdbx_strand_id
1 'polypeptide(L)'
;MIVIHAVAAAAAILVGGVVLLRRKGSSSHRLLGRLYVACAAVMVWSSFAIYELRDGPSIFHAVSVLLTGVIAVGVVQPRWRRRTATRRYWHAVWMPTSLLMIVVTGVAQFFDRLPLSSDAANAV
;
A
#
# COMPACT_ATOMS: atom_id res chain seq x y z
N MET A 1 -4.84 5.39 16.57
CA MET A 1 -4.48 4.45 15.48
C MET A 1 -3.58 5.05 14.40
N ILE A 2 -3.61 6.38 14.20
CA ILE A 2 -2.87 7.08 13.14
C ILE A 2 -1.35 6.84 13.15
N VAL A 3 -0.69 6.84 14.32
CA VAL A 3 0.78 6.64 14.38
C VAL A 3 1.19 5.27 13.83
N ILE A 4 0.48 4.21 14.22
CA ILE A 4 0.73 2.84 13.73
C ILE A 4 0.53 2.79 12.22
N HIS A 5 -0.55 3.40 11.71
CA HIS A 5 -0.83 3.48 10.29
C HIS A 5 0.29 4.19 9.52
N ALA A 6 0.72 5.36 9.98
CA ALA A 6 1.77 6.15 9.35
C ALA A 6 3.13 5.44 9.35
N VAL A 7 3.52 4.83 10.47
CA VAL A 7 4.76 4.04 10.57
C VAL A 7 4.70 2.81 9.66
N ALA A 8 3.58 2.11 9.63
CA ALA A 8 3.38 0.96 8.75
C ALA A 8 3.42 1.35 7.27
N ALA A 9 2.82 2.48 6.90
CA ALA A 9 2.87 3.03 5.54
C ALA A 9 4.31 3.39 5.14
N ALA A 10 5.04 4.12 5.99
CA ALA A 10 6.44 4.49 5.73
C ALA A 10 7.32 3.23 5.59
N ALA A 11 7.16 2.26 6.48
CA ALA A 11 7.87 0.98 6.40
C ALA A 11 7.53 0.22 5.10
N ALA A 12 6.25 0.17 4.71
CA ALA A 12 5.84 -0.47 3.46
C ALA A 12 6.46 0.22 2.23
N ILE A 13 6.51 1.55 2.19
CA ILE A 13 7.14 2.30 1.10
C ILE A 13 8.64 1.96 1.01
N LEU A 14 9.36 2.04 2.14
CA LEU A 14 10.80 1.78 2.18
C LEU A 14 11.11 0.34 1.78
N VAL A 15 10.46 -0.64 2.42
CA VAL A 15 10.70 -2.06 2.15
C VAL A 15 10.28 -2.41 0.72
N GLY A 16 9.13 -1.90 0.26
CA GLY A 16 8.65 -2.11 -1.11
C GLY A 16 9.60 -1.54 -2.17
N GLY A 17 10.14 -0.35 -1.94
CA GLY A 17 11.19 0.24 -2.79
C GLY A 17 12.43 -0.66 -2.86
N VAL A 18 12.93 -1.13 -1.71
CA VAL A 18 14.07 -2.05 -1.68
C VAL A 18 13.76 -3.36 -2.41
N VAL A 19 12.56 -3.93 -2.26
CA VAL A 19 12.14 -5.18 -2.95
C VAL A 19 12.26 -5.07 -4.46
N LEU A 20 11.88 -3.92 -5.05
CA LEU A 20 11.93 -3.68 -6.49
C LEU A 20 13.36 -3.60 -7.03
N LEU A 21 14.29 -3.09 -6.22
CA LEU A 21 15.72 -2.98 -6.55
C LEU A 21 16.45 -4.32 -6.42
N ARG A 22 15.96 -5.26 -5.60
CA ARG A 22 16.60 -6.57 -5.43
C ARG A 22 16.44 -7.47 -6.67
N ARG A 23 17.39 -8.41 -6.80
CA ARG A 23 17.32 -9.48 -7.80
C ARG A 23 16.04 -10.29 -7.62
N LYS A 24 15.18 -10.27 -8.63
CA LYS A 24 13.85 -10.88 -8.60
C LYS A 24 13.97 -12.39 -8.39
N GLY A 25 13.15 -12.93 -7.50
CA GLY A 25 13.18 -14.37 -7.16
C GLY A 25 14.32 -14.83 -6.25
N SER A 26 15.25 -13.95 -5.82
CA SER A 26 16.25 -14.28 -4.80
C SER A 26 15.63 -14.52 -3.42
N SER A 27 16.38 -15.14 -2.50
CA SER A 27 15.96 -15.31 -1.10
C SER A 27 15.65 -13.97 -0.42
N SER A 28 16.48 -12.94 -0.68
CA SER A 28 16.28 -11.59 -0.17
C SER A 28 15.02 -10.94 -0.74
N HIS A 29 14.74 -11.07 -2.04
CA HIS A 29 13.49 -10.59 -2.64
C HIS A 29 12.26 -11.25 -1.99
N ARG A 30 12.31 -12.56 -1.72
CA ARG A 30 11.19 -13.26 -1.06
C ARG A 30 11.02 -12.86 0.41
N LEU A 31 12.10 -12.58 1.13
CA LEU A 31 12.03 -12.12 2.52
C LEU A 31 11.47 -10.71 2.60
N LEU A 32 12.07 -9.78 1.86
CA LEU A 32 11.63 -8.39 1.82
C LEU A 32 10.21 -8.26 1.25
N GLY A 33 9.83 -9.09 0.27
CA GLY A 33 8.46 -9.12 -0.24
C GLY A 33 7.44 -9.57 0.82
N ARG A 34 7.82 -10.49 1.72
CA ARG A 34 6.95 -10.87 2.86
C ARG A 34 6.86 -9.74 3.89
N LEU A 35 7.97 -9.08 4.19
CA LEU A 35 8.01 -7.94 5.11
C LEU A 35 7.16 -6.79 4.57
N TYR A 36 7.28 -6.47 3.28
CA TYR A 36 6.45 -5.48 2.58
C TYR A 36 4.96 -5.78 2.74
N VAL A 37 4.54 -7.01 2.47
CA VAL A 37 3.13 -7.44 2.59
C VAL A 37 2.65 -7.33 4.04
N ALA A 38 3.49 -7.68 5.02
CA ALA A 38 3.14 -7.55 6.43
C ALA A 38 2.93 -6.07 6.83
N CYS A 39 3.84 -5.18 6.45
CA CYS A 39 3.70 -3.74 6.68
C CYS A 39 2.44 -3.18 6.00
N ALA A 40 2.21 -3.54 4.74
CA ALA A 40 1.04 -3.09 4.00
C ALA A 40 -0.27 -3.63 4.60
N ALA A 41 -0.29 -4.85 5.14
CA ALA A 41 -1.45 -5.39 5.83
C ALA A 41 -1.76 -4.63 7.13
N VAL A 42 -0.74 -4.32 7.94
CA VAL A 42 -0.91 -3.48 9.15
C VAL A 42 -1.43 -2.10 8.79
N MET A 43 -0.88 -1.49 7.73
CA MET A 43 -1.33 -0.21 7.22
C MET A 43 -2.80 -0.25 6.79
N VAL A 44 -3.19 -1.24 5.98
CA VAL A 44 -4.58 -1.42 5.53
C VAL A 44 -5.52 -1.66 6.70
N TRP A 45 -5.19 -2.55 7.64
CA TRP A 45 -6.08 -2.83 8.77
C TRP A 45 -6.24 -1.65 9.71
N SER A 46 -5.16 -0.91 9.97
CA SER A 46 -5.22 0.29 10.79
C SER A 46 -6.01 1.43 10.14
N SER A 47 -6.17 1.46 8.80
CA SER A 47 -6.98 2.48 8.12
C SER A 47 -8.46 2.36 8.43
N PHE A 48 -8.97 1.13 8.61
CA PHE A 48 -10.37 0.89 9.00
C PHE A 48 -10.69 1.37 10.41
N ALA A 49 -9.68 1.56 11.25
CA ALA A 49 -9.85 2.09 12.60
C ALA A 49 -9.71 3.62 12.67
N ILE A 50 -9.53 4.31 11.52
CA ILE A 50 -9.44 5.77 11.43
C ILE A 50 -10.79 6.31 10.91
N TYR A 51 -11.60 6.83 11.83
CA TYR A 51 -12.94 7.41 11.54
C TYR A 51 -12.97 8.94 11.57
N GLU A 52 -11.82 9.60 11.75
CA GLU A 52 -11.74 10.98 12.24
C GLU A 52 -12.11 12.10 11.24
N LEU A 53 -12.39 11.82 9.95
CA LEU A 53 -12.57 12.89 8.94
C LEU A 53 -14.00 13.15 8.45
N ARG A 54 -14.99 12.31 8.76
CA ARG A 54 -16.43 12.52 8.43
C ARG A 54 -17.26 11.46 9.16
N ASP A 55 -18.48 11.80 9.56
CA ASP A 55 -19.47 10.89 10.19
C ASP A 55 -19.92 9.76 9.22
N GLY A 56 -19.01 8.87 8.82
CA GLY A 56 -19.26 7.77 7.88
C GLY A 56 -17.99 7.19 7.22
N PRO A 57 -18.12 6.08 6.48
CA PRO A 57 -17.00 5.46 5.75
C PRO A 57 -16.43 6.42 4.70
N SER A 58 -15.17 6.79 4.86
CA SER A 58 -14.45 7.68 3.94
C SER A 58 -14.03 6.97 2.65
N ILE A 59 -13.75 7.72 1.57
CA ILE A 59 -13.22 7.17 0.31
C ILE A 59 -11.96 6.32 0.51
N PHE A 60 -11.20 6.58 1.58
CA PHE A 60 -10.01 5.82 1.96
C PHE A 60 -10.30 4.37 2.36
N HIS A 61 -11.52 4.05 2.78
CA HIS A 61 -11.94 2.67 3.02
C HIS A 61 -12.03 1.90 1.70
N ALA A 62 -12.64 2.50 0.68
CA ALA A 62 -12.70 1.90 -0.66
C ALA A 62 -11.30 1.71 -1.27
N VAL A 63 -10.41 2.69 -1.09
CA VAL A 63 -9.00 2.59 -1.50
C VAL A 63 -8.27 1.46 -0.76
N SER A 64 -8.54 1.27 0.54
CA SER A 64 -7.95 0.19 1.33
C SER A 64 -8.40 -1.19 0.85
N VAL A 65 -9.67 -1.35 0.45
CA VAL A 65 -10.18 -2.58 -0.17
C VAL A 65 -9.50 -2.84 -1.51
N LEU A 66 -9.40 -1.81 -2.37
CA LEU A 66 -8.73 -1.93 -3.65
C LEU A 66 -7.26 -2.34 -3.49
N LEU A 67 -6.53 -1.68 -2.58
CA LEU A 67 -5.14 -1.97 -2.30
C LEU A 67 -4.94 -3.40 -1.79
N THR A 68 -5.86 -3.88 -0.95
CA THR A 68 -5.87 -5.29 -0.49
C THR A 68 -5.95 -6.25 -1.67
N GLY A 69 -6.85 -5.98 -2.63
CA GLY A 69 -6.99 -6.78 -3.85
C GLY A 69 -5.70 -6.81 -4.69
N VAL A 70 -5.09 -5.64 -4.91
CA VAL A 70 -3.84 -5.51 -5.68
C VAL A 70 -2.70 -6.30 -5.02
N ILE A 71 -2.53 -6.17 -3.71
CA ILE A 71 -1.50 -6.91 -2.94
C ILE A 71 -1.79 -8.42 -2.99
N ALA A 72 -3.05 -8.83 -2.81
CA ALA A 72 -3.44 -10.23 -2.85
C ALA A 72 -3.11 -10.88 -4.20
N VAL A 73 -3.43 -10.21 -5.31
CA VAL A 73 -3.09 -10.69 -6.66
C VAL A 73 -1.56 -10.80 -6.82
N GLY A 74 -0.81 -9.78 -6.42
CA GLY A 74 0.66 -9.80 -6.48
C GLY A 74 1.31 -10.93 -5.67
N VAL A 75 0.67 -11.33 -4.57
CA VAL A 75 1.12 -12.36 -3.62
C VAL A 75 0.72 -13.78 -4.05
N VAL A 76 -0.51 -13.99 -4.50
CA VAL A 76 -1.04 -15.32 -4.86
C VAL A 76 -0.41 -15.83 -6.15
N GLN A 77 -0.23 -14.95 -7.12
CA GLN A 77 0.16 -15.32 -8.46
C GLN A 77 1.55 -16.02 -8.58
N PRO A 78 2.60 -15.69 -7.79
CA PRO A 78 3.85 -16.45 -7.76
C PRO A 78 3.80 -17.76 -6.95
N ARG A 79 2.76 -17.99 -6.12
CA ARG A 79 2.62 -19.21 -5.31
C ARG A 79 2.03 -20.40 -6.08
N TRP A 80 1.36 -20.14 -7.19
CA TRP A 80 0.80 -21.23 -8.00
C TRP A 80 1.88 -22.04 -8.71
N ARG A 81 1.66 -23.37 -8.80
CA ARG A 81 2.60 -24.36 -9.35
C ARG A 81 3.06 -24.10 -10.79
N ARG A 82 2.28 -23.38 -11.61
CA ARG A 82 2.63 -23.10 -13.02
C ARG A 82 3.31 -21.74 -13.15
N ARG A 83 4.64 -21.73 -13.31
CA ARG A 83 5.44 -20.51 -13.54
C ARG A 83 5.52 -20.14 -15.02
N THR A 84 4.39 -19.79 -15.62
CA THR A 84 4.32 -19.31 -17.01
C THR A 84 4.94 -17.92 -17.14
N ALA A 85 5.40 -17.56 -18.35
CA ALA A 85 5.95 -16.23 -18.64
C ALA A 85 4.95 -15.12 -18.34
N THR A 86 3.69 -15.30 -18.73
CA THR A 86 2.56 -14.39 -18.46
C THR A 86 2.39 -14.11 -16.96
N ARG A 87 2.51 -15.15 -16.12
CA ARG A 87 2.44 -14.99 -14.67
C ARG A 87 3.65 -14.21 -14.15
N ARG A 88 4.86 -14.48 -14.60
CA ARG A 88 6.02 -13.67 -14.15
C ARG A 88 5.87 -12.20 -14.54
N TYR A 89 5.34 -11.94 -15.74
CA TYR A 89 5.02 -10.59 -16.20
C TYR A 89 4.00 -9.91 -15.28
N TRP A 90 2.86 -10.53 -15.02
CA TRP A 90 1.85 -9.96 -14.14
C TRP A 90 2.38 -9.70 -12.72
N HIS A 91 3.19 -10.59 -12.16
CA HIS A 91 3.77 -10.37 -10.82
C HIS A 91 4.71 -9.16 -10.82
N ALA A 92 5.47 -8.99 -11.90
CA ALA A 92 6.35 -7.84 -12.11
C ALA A 92 5.57 -6.53 -12.31
N VAL A 93 4.32 -6.58 -12.76
CA VAL A 93 3.42 -5.42 -12.88
C VAL A 93 2.73 -5.13 -11.54
N TRP A 94 2.15 -6.13 -10.88
CA TRP A 94 1.38 -5.94 -9.64
C TRP A 94 2.23 -5.46 -8.47
N MET A 95 3.50 -5.85 -8.39
CA MET A 95 4.42 -5.36 -7.36
C MET A 95 4.59 -3.83 -7.37
N PRO A 96 5.11 -3.19 -8.44
CA PRO A 96 5.26 -1.74 -8.49
C PRO A 96 3.90 -1.00 -8.45
N THR A 97 2.84 -1.56 -9.05
CA THR A 97 1.49 -0.95 -8.95
C THR A 97 1.03 -0.86 -7.50
N SER A 98 1.27 -1.91 -6.68
CA SER A 98 0.92 -1.86 -5.26
C SER A 98 1.71 -0.80 -4.50
N LEU A 99 3.02 -0.65 -4.79
CA LEU A 99 3.85 0.37 -4.16
C LEU A 99 3.39 1.78 -4.54
N LEU A 100 3.10 2.00 -5.83
CA LEU A 100 2.58 3.27 -6.32
C LEU A 100 1.29 3.67 -5.61
N MET A 101 0.34 2.73 -5.46
CA MET A 101 -0.90 2.96 -4.73
C MET A 101 -0.66 3.34 -3.27
N ILE A 102 0.30 2.70 -2.58
CA ILE A 102 0.66 3.06 -1.20
C ILE A 102 1.25 4.47 -1.13
N VAL A 103 2.16 4.82 -2.04
CA VAL A 103 2.78 6.16 -2.08
C VAL A 103 1.72 7.22 -2.35
N VAL A 104 0.90 7.06 -3.39
CA VAL A 104 -0.15 8.02 -3.76
C VAL A 104 -1.16 8.18 -2.62
N THR A 105 -1.62 7.08 -2.03
CA THR A 105 -2.61 7.12 -0.95
C THR A 105 -2.03 7.72 0.32
N GLY A 106 -0.81 7.34 0.70
CA GLY A 106 -0.13 7.87 1.88
C GLY A 106 0.16 9.37 1.75
N VAL A 107 0.55 9.82 0.54
CA VAL A 107 0.76 11.25 0.23
C VAL A 107 -0.58 12.00 0.27
N ALA A 108 -1.63 11.51 -0.39
CA ALA A 108 -2.96 12.14 -0.35
C ALA A 108 -3.49 12.29 1.08
N GLN A 109 -3.36 11.23 1.90
CA GLN A 109 -3.76 11.25 3.30
C GLN A 109 -2.91 12.17 4.19
N PHE A 110 -1.67 12.46 3.80
CA PHE A 110 -0.83 13.44 4.49
C PHE A 110 -1.33 14.86 4.18
N PHE A 111 -1.62 15.15 2.91
CA PHE A 111 -2.15 16.45 2.47
C PHE A 111 -3.54 16.76 3.04
N ASP A 112 -4.44 15.77 3.10
CA ASP A 112 -5.76 15.92 3.72
C ASP A 112 -5.71 16.27 5.22
N ARG A 113 -4.58 16.00 5.87
CA ARG A 113 -4.35 16.33 7.28
C ARG A 113 -3.62 17.65 7.48
N LEU A 114 -3.17 18.31 6.41
CA LEU A 114 -2.64 19.67 6.53
C LEU A 114 -3.79 20.64 6.81
N PRO A 115 -3.62 21.62 7.71
CA PRO A 115 -4.65 22.62 8.03
C PRO A 115 -5.02 23.55 6.84
N LEU A 116 -4.33 23.43 5.71
CA LEU A 116 -4.53 24.26 4.52
C LEU A 116 -5.86 24.01 3.80
N SER A 117 -6.51 22.85 4.00
CA SER A 117 -7.72 22.48 3.26
C SER A 117 -8.98 23.22 3.74
N SER A 118 -9.04 23.60 5.01
CA SER A 118 -10.13 24.44 5.55
C SER A 118 -9.90 25.92 5.31
N ASP A 119 -8.65 26.38 5.41
CA ASP A 119 -8.34 27.82 5.35
C ASP A 119 -8.37 28.35 3.91
N ALA A 120 -7.97 27.55 2.92
CA ALA A 120 -8.03 27.94 1.51
C ALA A 120 -9.45 27.89 0.93
N ALA A 121 -10.32 27.03 1.45
CA ALA A 121 -11.72 26.91 1.01
C ALA A 121 -12.64 27.97 1.64
N ASN A 122 -12.28 28.51 2.81
CA ASN A 122 -13.02 29.58 3.49
C ASN A 122 -12.52 31.00 3.15
N ALA A 123 -11.44 31.11 2.35
CA ALA A 123 -10.85 32.38 1.90
C ALA A 123 -11.37 32.85 0.52
N VAL A 124 -12.38 32.18 -0.04
CA VAL A 124 -13.04 32.48 -1.33
C VAL A 124 -14.53 32.62 -1.10
#